data_AF-A0A7K2SFK3-F1
#
_entry.id   AF-A0A7K2SFK3-F1
#
_cell.length_a   1.000
_cell.length_b   1.000
_cell.length_c   1.000
_cell.angle_alpha   90.00
_cell.angle_beta   90.00
_cell.angle_gamma   90.00
#
_symmetry.space_group_name_H-M   'P 1'
#
loop_
_entity.id
_entity.type
_entity.pdbx_description
1 polymer ?
#
loop_
_entity_poly.entity_id
_entity_poly.type
_entity_poly.pdbx_seq_one_letter_code
_entity_poly.pdbx_strand_id
1 'polypeptide(L)'
;MPMNRREMVMATTGAALVAAAAAVPLLSGGEGEGAAEAAAAPAKDTGRGREHTERYLGRSIRVAAPADGGGVFIDGRPLHIMKFADDAYLSSMCHYEMAPTPLHAARRAVEELRGAALQPSTHGTHVTHL
;
A
#
# COMPACT_ATOMS: atom_id res chain seq x y z
N MET A 1 -38.76 22.25 8.57
CA MET A 1 -38.01 20.99 8.76
C MET A 1 -36.73 21.04 7.94
N PRO A 2 -35.53 21.03 8.54
CA PRO A 2 -34.29 20.94 7.75
C PRO A 2 -34.14 19.51 7.21
N MET A 3 -34.14 19.38 5.88
CA MET A 3 -34.05 18.09 5.17
C MET A 3 -32.64 17.52 5.27
N ASN A 4 -32.55 16.25 5.66
CA ASN A 4 -31.30 15.51 5.85
C ASN A 4 -30.62 15.19 4.51
N ARG A 5 -29.28 15.25 4.48
CA ARG A 5 -28.37 14.97 3.34
C ARG A 5 -28.51 13.59 2.68
N ARG A 6 -29.42 12.75 3.18
CA ARG A 6 -29.58 11.35 2.82
C ARG A 6 -30.50 11.15 1.60
N GLU A 7 -31.23 12.18 1.18
CA GLU A 7 -32.16 12.10 0.04
C GLU A 7 -31.55 12.51 -1.32
N MET A 8 -30.30 13.00 -1.35
CA MET A 8 -29.67 13.53 -2.58
C MET A 8 -28.93 12.52 -3.47
N VAL A 9 -28.81 11.23 -3.09
CA VAL A 9 -27.96 10.27 -3.85
C VAL A 9 -28.77 9.17 -4.56
N MET A 10 -30.09 9.35 -4.71
CA MET A 10 -30.95 8.40 -5.43
C MET A 10 -31.62 9.08 -6.63
N ALA A 11 -30.86 9.31 -7.71
CA ALA A 11 -31.41 9.37 -9.09
C ALA A 11 -30.32 9.71 -10.11
N THR A 12 -29.81 8.70 -10.84
CA THR A 12 -29.57 8.81 -12.29
C THR A 12 -29.39 7.41 -12.88
N THR A 13 -30.42 6.96 -13.59
CA THR A 13 -30.48 5.68 -14.32
C THR A 13 -30.72 5.96 -15.80
N GLY A 14 -29.98 5.24 -16.67
CA GLY A 14 -30.37 4.88 -18.05
C GLY A 14 -29.84 5.78 -19.19
N ALA A 15 -29.61 5.32 -20.42
CA ALA A 15 -29.60 3.99 -21.04
C ALA A 15 -29.01 4.06 -22.48
N ALA A 16 -28.23 3.03 -22.84
CA ALA A 16 -28.13 2.24 -24.09
C ALA A 16 -27.91 2.81 -25.54
N LEU A 17 -27.28 1.89 -26.34
CA LEU A 17 -27.28 1.63 -27.80
C LEU A 17 -26.07 2.16 -28.62
N VAL A 18 -25.45 1.50 -29.62
CA VAL A 18 -25.48 0.16 -30.26
C VAL A 18 -24.16 0.01 -31.09
N ALA A 19 -23.81 -1.24 -31.40
CA ALA A 19 -22.60 -1.79 -32.03
C ALA A 19 -22.19 -1.34 -33.46
N ALA A 20 -20.92 -1.59 -33.82
CA ALA A 20 -20.50 -2.05 -35.15
C ALA A 20 -19.17 -2.82 -35.09
N ALA A 21 -19.13 -3.98 -35.75
CA ALA A 21 -18.00 -4.91 -35.82
C ALA A 21 -17.05 -4.62 -36.99
N ALA A 22 -15.77 -4.97 -36.85
CA ALA A 22 -14.91 -5.37 -37.96
C ALA A 22 -13.75 -6.25 -37.44
N ALA A 23 -13.64 -7.46 -37.98
CA ALA A 23 -12.57 -8.41 -37.76
C ALA A 23 -11.56 -8.35 -38.90
N VAL A 24 -10.25 -8.48 -38.61
CA VAL A 24 -9.15 -9.17 -39.36
C VAL A 24 -7.77 -8.57 -38.98
N PRO A 25 -6.63 -9.26 -39.19
CA PRO A 25 -6.23 -10.62 -38.81
C PRO A 25 -4.91 -10.65 -37.99
N LEU A 26 -4.52 -11.81 -37.46
CA LEU A 26 -3.15 -12.05 -36.95
C LEU A 26 -2.14 -12.10 -38.11
N LEU A 27 -0.95 -11.51 -37.95
CA LEU A 27 0.33 -12.09 -38.41
C LEU A 27 1.55 -11.46 -37.70
N SER A 28 2.58 -12.31 -37.60
CA SER A 28 3.83 -12.26 -36.83
C SER A 28 4.88 -11.25 -37.31
N GLY A 29 5.77 -10.84 -36.39
CA GLY A 29 7.18 -10.50 -36.70
C GLY A 29 7.57 -9.03 -36.50
N GLY A 30 8.51 -8.78 -35.57
CA GLY A 30 9.14 -7.48 -35.39
C GLY A 30 9.98 -7.42 -34.13
N GLU A 31 11.20 -7.95 -34.22
CA GLU A 31 12.30 -7.59 -33.30
C GLU A 31 12.46 -6.07 -33.35
N GLY A 32 12.17 -5.43 -32.22
CA GLY A 32 12.36 -4.01 -32.02
C GLY A 32 13.02 -3.84 -30.67
N GLU A 33 14.34 -3.72 -30.68
CA GLU A 33 15.15 -3.20 -29.59
C GLU A 33 14.67 -1.80 -29.21
N GLY A 34 13.62 -1.75 -28.40
CA GLY A 34 13.16 -0.58 -27.69
C GLY A 34 13.94 -0.49 -26.39
N ALA A 35 14.85 0.47 -26.34
CA ALA A 35 15.59 0.88 -25.16
C ALA A 35 14.66 0.93 -23.92
N ALA A 36 14.75 -0.10 -23.08
CA ALA A 36 14.20 -0.06 -21.74
C ALA A 36 15.13 0.84 -20.92
N GLU A 37 14.80 2.13 -20.94
CA GLU A 37 15.03 3.08 -19.86
C GLU A 37 15.14 2.32 -18.54
N ALA A 38 16.28 2.47 -17.87
CA ALA A 38 16.60 1.81 -16.62
C ALA A 38 15.46 2.00 -15.62
N ALA A 39 14.55 1.03 -15.55
CA ALA A 39 13.66 0.85 -14.44
C ALA A 39 14.58 0.61 -13.25
N ALA A 40 14.79 1.67 -12.46
CA ALA A 40 15.46 1.60 -11.18
C ALA A 40 14.84 0.41 -10.46
N ALA A 41 15.63 -0.67 -10.37
CA ALA A 41 15.26 -1.85 -9.62
C ALA A 41 14.75 -1.35 -8.26
N PRO A 42 13.59 -1.82 -7.76
CA PRO A 42 13.21 -1.47 -6.41
C PRO A 42 14.40 -1.91 -5.56
N ALA A 43 15.07 -0.94 -4.94
CA ALA A 43 16.15 -1.23 -4.03
C ALA A 43 15.62 -2.35 -3.14
N LYS A 44 16.29 -3.51 -3.19
CA LYS A 44 16.09 -4.55 -2.19
C LYS A 44 16.62 -3.93 -0.91
N ASP A 45 15.82 -3.06 -0.31
CA ASP A 45 16.00 -2.62 1.05
C ASP A 45 15.63 -3.83 1.89
N THR A 46 16.58 -4.74 1.98
CA THR A 46 16.64 -5.74 3.01
C THR A 46 16.89 -4.97 4.29
N GLY A 47 15.84 -4.35 4.81
CA GLY A 47 15.72 -3.78 6.16
C GLY A 47 15.84 -4.87 7.22
N ARG A 48 16.79 -5.79 7.04
CA ARG A 48 17.13 -6.85 7.95
C ARG A 48 18.20 -6.28 8.88
N GLY A 49 17.72 -5.48 9.83
CA GLY A 49 18.49 -5.11 11.02
C GLY A 49 18.89 -3.63 11.15
N ARG A 50 18.65 -2.76 10.18
CA ARG A 50 18.93 -1.32 10.31
C ARG A 50 17.65 -0.49 10.34
N GLU A 51 17.71 0.63 11.06
CA GLU A 51 16.67 1.65 11.01
C GLU A 51 16.60 2.23 9.59
N HIS A 52 15.38 2.41 9.09
CA HIS A 52 15.09 3.07 7.82
C HIS A 52 14.04 4.16 8.03
N THR A 53 14.23 5.32 7.42
CA THR A 53 13.28 6.43 7.46
C THR A 53 13.09 7.02 6.07
N GLU A 54 11.85 7.25 5.66
CA GLU A 54 11.53 7.89 4.38
C GLU A 54 10.29 8.80 4.45
N ARG A 55 10.09 9.59 3.38
CA ARG A 55 8.84 10.29 3.10
C ARG A 55 8.10 9.58 1.99
N TYR A 56 6.87 9.16 2.25
CA TYR A 56 6.00 8.48 1.28
C TYR A 56 4.62 9.16 1.25
N LEU A 57 4.20 9.63 0.08
CA LEU A 57 2.96 10.41 -0.11
C LEU A 57 2.80 11.57 0.91
N GLY A 58 3.91 12.26 1.21
CA GLY A 58 3.97 13.36 2.19
C GLY A 58 4.02 12.94 3.66
N ARG A 59 3.86 11.65 3.97
CA ARG A 59 3.91 11.10 5.34
C ARG A 59 5.32 10.61 5.68
N SER A 60 5.74 10.75 6.93
CA SER A 60 7.01 10.17 7.40
C SER A 60 6.77 8.71 7.80
N ILE A 61 7.58 7.80 7.27
CA ILE A 61 7.61 6.40 7.69
C ILE A 61 8.96 6.13 8.34
N ARG A 62 8.95 5.51 9.53
CA ARG A 62 10.16 4.96 10.18
C ARG A 62 9.96 3.47 10.42
N VAL A 63 10.93 2.67 10.04
CA VAL A 63 11.08 1.26 10.42
C VAL A 63 12.28 1.20 11.36
N ALA A 64 12.05 0.97 12.65
CA ALA A 64 13.12 0.94 13.64
C ALA A 64 13.91 -0.37 13.57
N ALA A 65 15.20 -0.31 13.90
CA ALA A 65 16.04 -1.50 13.97
C ALA A 65 15.51 -2.45 15.07
N PRO A 66 15.61 -3.78 14.90
CA PRO A 66 15.28 -4.74 15.94
C PRO A 66 16.03 -4.49 17.26
N ALA A 67 17.28 -3.98 17.18
CA ALA A 67 18.10 -3.65 18.35
C ALA A 67 17.52 -2.52 19.22
N ASP A 68 16.72 -1.62 18.62
CA ASP A 68 16.08 -0.49 19.31
C ASP A 68 14.66 -0.82 19.79
N GLY A 69 14.36 -2.12 19.90
CA GLY A 69 13.01 -2.61 20.21
C GLY A 69 12.10 -2.71 18.97
N GLY A 70 12.59 -2.40 17.77
CA GLY A 70 11.86 -2.55 16.51
C GLY A 70 10.62 -1.66 16.39
N GLY A 71 9.78 -1.99 15.42
CA GLY A 71 8.50 -1.31 15.19
C GLY A 71 8.46 -0.45 13.92
N VAL A 72 7.24 -0.08 13.53
CA VAL A 72 6.95 0.72 12.35
C VAL A 72 6.10 1.91 12.76
N PHE A 73 6.43 3.09 12.26
CA PHE A 73 5.81 4.34 12.65
C PHE A 73 5.39 5.16 11.43
N ILE A 74 4.23 5.79 11.50
CA ILE A 74 3.74 6.78 10.53
C ILE A 74 3.57 8.13 11.26
N ASP A 75 4.34 9.14 10.86
CA ASP A 75 4.49 10.44 11.53
C ASP A 75 4.72 10.32 13.04
N GLY A 76 5.61 9.39 13.41
CA GLY A 76 5.96 9.13 14.81
C GLY A 76 4.94 8.30 15.58
N ARG A 77 3.89 7.78 14.93
CA ARG A 77 2.81 7.03 15.60
C ARG A 77 2.89 5.56 15.25
N PRO A 78 2.80 4.66 16.24
CA PRO A 78 3.06 3.23 16.02
C PRO A 78 1.97 2.61 15.15
N LEU A 79 2.39 1.97 14.07
CA LEU A 79 1.57 1.09 13.25
C LEU A 79 1.75 -0.35 13.76
N HIS A 80 0.64 -1.00 14.10
CA HIS A 80 0.69 -2.40 14.50
C HIS A 80 1.01 -3.27 13.28
N ILE A 81 2.11 -4.01 13.36
CA ILE A 81 2.58 -4.97 12.35
C ILE A 81 2.59 -6.36 12.97
N MET A 82 2.18 -7.36 12.20
CA MET A 82 2.26 -8.77 12.54
C MET A 82 3.16 -9.48 11.52
N LYS A 83 4.25 -10.10 12.00
CA LYS A 83 5.10 -10.95 11.16
C LYS A 83 4.40 -12.31 11.00
N PHE A 84 4.10 -12.69 9.77
CA PHE A 84 3.45 -13.96 9.42
C PHE A 84 4.47 -15.03 8.99
N ALA A 85 5.45 -14.64 8.18
CA ALA A 85 6.58 -15.47 7.76
C ALA A 85 7.82 -14.59 7.55
N ASP A 86 8.93 -15.15 7.05
CA ASP A 86 10.19 -14.40 6.91
C ASP A 86 10.06 -13.13 6.06
N ASP A 87 9.33 -13.24 4.96
CA ASP A 87 9.05 -12.15 4.02
C ASP A 87 7.53 -11.94 3.87
N ALA A 88 6.78 -12.07 4.98
CA ALA A 88 5.35 -11.82 4.99
C ALA A 88 4.93 -11.07 6.26
N TYR A 89 4.40 -9.87 6.07
CA TYR A 89 3.99 -8.94 7.12
C TYR A 89 2.56 -8.47 6.87
N LEU A 90 1.80 -8.26 7.94
CA LEU A 90 0.44 -7.75 7.92
C LEU A 90 0.40 -6.48 8.77
N SER A 91 -0.41 -5.49 8.39
CA SER A 91 -0.61 -4.27 9.19
C SER A 91 -2.03 -4.22 9.76
N SER A 92 -2.25 -3.41 10.78
CA SER A 92 -3.62 -3.14 11.27
C SER A 92 -4.51 -2.43 10.24
N MET A 93 -3.91 -1.74 9.26
CA MET A 93 -4.65 -1.08 8.18
C MET A 93 -4.96 -2.03 7.03
N CYS A 94 -4.11 -3.05 6.81
CA CYS A 94 -4.22 -4.04 5.75
C CYS A 94 -3.96 -5.45 6.34
N HIS A 95 -4.91 -5.97 7.11
CA HIS A 95 -4.69 -7.20 7.89
C HIS A 95 -4.77 -8.49 7.07
N TYR A 96 -5.36 -8.43 5.87
CA TYR A 96 -5.60 -9.59 5.02
C TYR A 96 -4.75 -9.59 3.74
N GLU A 97 -3.83 -8.64 3.60
CA GLU A 97 -2.90 -8.55 2.47
C GLU A 97 -1.46 -8.66 2.98
N MET A 98 -0.75 -9.68 2.52
CA MET A 98 0.65 -9.90 2.88
C MET A 98 1.56 -8.91 2.15
N ALA A 99 2.37 -8.20 2.90
CA ALA A 99 3.44 -7.36 2.39
C ALA A 99 4.79 -8.07 2.53
N PRO A 100 5.69 -7.96 1.52
CA PRO A 100 6.99 -8.63 1.55
C PRO A 100 7.97 -8.04 2.57
N THR A 101 7.74 -6.79 3.02
CA THR A 101 8.60 -6.11 4.00
C THR A 101 7.76 -5.23 4.93
N PRO A 102 8.27 -4.86 6.13
CA PRO A 102 7.60 -3.89 7.01
C PRO A 102 7.41 -2.53 6.35
N LEU A 103 8.38 -2.09 5.53
CA LEU A 103 8.28 -0.84 4.77
C LEU A 103 7.14 -0.89 3.75
N HIS A 104 6.99 -2.00 3.04
CA HIS A 104 5.87 -2.18 2.11
C HIS A 104 4.53 -2.13 2.86
N ALA A 105 4.41 -2.81 4.01
CA ALA A 105 3.21 -2.75 4.84
C ALA A 105 2.89 -1.32 5.30
N ALA A 106 3.91 -0.51 5.62
CA ALA A 106 3.76 0.88 6.00
C ALA A 106 3.27 1.77 4.84
N ARG A 107 3.82 1.59 3.64
CA ARG A 107 3.38 2.31 2.43
C ARG A 107 1.91 2.03 2.13
N ARG A 108 1.49 0.76 2.19
CA ARG A 108 0.08 0.37 2.06
C ARG A 108 -0.81 0.99 3.13
N ALA A 109 -0.35 1.02 4.38
CA ALA A 109 -1.07 1.70 5.45
C ALA A 109 -1.22 3.20 5.19
N VAL A 110 -0.22 3.87 4.60
CA VAL A 110 -0.33 5.28 4.17
C VAL A 110 -1.34 5.45 3.05
N GLU A 111 -1.36 4.56 2.05
CA GLU A 111 -2.37 4.55 1.00
C GLU A 111 -3.79 4.43 1.58
N GLU A 112 -4.01 3.49 2.51
CA GLU A 112 -5.31 3.26 3.15
C GLU A 112 -5.75 4.41 4.07
N LEU A 113 -4.81 5.09 4.74
CA LEU A 113 -5.13 6.24 5.57
C LEU A 113 -5.70 7.42 4.76
N ARG A 114 -5.36 7.54 3.46
CA ARG A 114 -5.89 8.60 2.57
C ARG A 114 -5.76 10.01 3.18
N GLY A 115 -4.65 10.27 3.86
CA GLY A 115 -4.37 11.53 4.54
C GLY A 115 -4.89 11.63 5.98
N ALA A 116 -5.72 10.70 6.45
CA ALA A 116 -6.14 10.64 7.84
C ALA A 116 -4.96 10.35 8.79
N ALA A 117 -5.03 10.88 10.01
CA ALA A 117 -4.10 10.47 11.05
C ALA A 117 -4.37 9.00 11.41
N LEU A 118 -3.31 8.20 11.61
CA LEU A 118 -3.40 6.87 12.25
C LEU A 118 -4.13 6.99 13.61
N GLN A 119 -4.46 5.94 14.35
CA GLN A 119 -4.91 6.11 15.75
C GLN A 119 -4.13 5.17 16.65
N PRO A 120 -3.92 5.51 17.94
CA PRO A 120 -3.31 4.58 18.87
C PRO A 120 -4.15 3.31 18.91
N SER A 121 -3.50 2.15 18.79
CA SER A 121 -4.13 0.85 18.96
C SER A 121 -3.85 0.33 20.37
N THR A 122 -4.87 -0.28 20.99
CA THR A 122 -4.76 -0.87 22.34
C THR A 122 -3.99 -2.19 22.33
N HIS A 123 -3.93 -2.84 21.16
CA HIS A 123 -3.05 -3.98 20.94
C HIS A 123 -1.64 -3.43 20.74
N GLY A 124 -0.78 -3.63 21.73
CA GLY A 124 0.63 -3.24 21.65
C GLY A 124 1.25 -3.80 20.38
N THR A 125 2.16 -3.06 19.77
CA THR A 125 3.03 -3.57 18.71
C THR A 125 3.72 -4.83 19.24
N HIS A 126 3.19 -6.01 18.94
CA HIS A 126 3.88 -7.25 19.19
C HIS A 126 5.03 -7.29 18.19
N VAL A 127 6.17 -6.76 18.61
CA VAL A 127 7.45 -7.05 18.00
C VAL A 127 7.69 -8.50 18.37
N THR A 128 7.14 -9.42 17.57
CA THR A 128 7.47 -10.85 17.67
C THR A 128 8.98 -10.90 17.54
N HIS A 129 9.66 -11.20 18.66
CA HIS A 129 11.11 -11.28 18.74
C HIS A 129 11.63 -12.05 17.53
N LEU A 130 12.41 -11.35 16.70
CA LEU A 130 13.21 -11.89 15.61
C LEU A 130 14.44 -12.59 16.17
#